data_AF-A0A6M8W6P8-F1
#
_entry.id   AF-A0A6M8W6P8-F1
#
_cell.length_a   1.000
_cell.length_b   1.000
_cell.length_c   1.000
_cell.angle_alpha   90.00
_cell.angle_beta   90.00
_cell.angle_gamma   90.00
#
_symmetry.space_group_name_H-M   'P 1'
#
loop_
_entity.id
_entity.type
_entity.pdbx_description
1 polymer ?
#
loop_
_entity_poly.entity_id
_entity_poly.type
_entity_poly.pdbx_seq_one_letter_code
_entity_poly.pdbx_strand_id
1 'polypeptide(L)'
;MEGVRIAALALARVQHQQTECWDSQTNTATDRARDLLLDTLANRLGPGRVLLASMTESHIPQRAFVLHEPGSREKRPPNAAAARQDRPTLLLARPLPAEVVALTPDGPVHRVTCRGQTHDVLACCGPERIAPEWWRHRAPTRDYFTVQREDGRWLWLGRDLTSGRWHVYGIWA
;
A
#
# COMPACT_ATOMS: atom_id res chain seq x y z
N MET A 1 -5.18 -45.22 -24.26
CA MET A 1 -5.79 -43.89 -24.03
C MET A 1 -5.80 -43.66 -22.53
N GLU A 2 -4.83 -42.92 -22.00
CA GLU A 2 -4.84 -42.54 -20.59
C GLU A 2 -5.78 -41.34 -20.40
N GLY A 3 -6.84 -41.55 -19.62
CA GLY A 3 -7.79 -40.50 -19.26
C GLY A 3 -7.35 -39.84 -17.96
N VAL A 4 -7.19 -38.52 -17.95
CA VAL A 4 -7.01 -37.75 -16.72
C VAL A 4 -8.37 -37.64 -16.02
N ARG A 5 -8.48 -38.20 -14.82
CA ARG A 5 -9.67 -38.10 -13.98
C ARG A 5 -9.42 -37.04 -12.91
N ILE A 6 -10.13 -35.92 -13.02
CA ILE A 6 -10.11 -34.88 -11.98
C ILE A 6 -11.29 -35.11 -11.05
N ALA A 7 -11.00 -35.25 -9.75
CA ALA A 7 -12.01 -35.33 -8.70
C ALA A 7 -11.95 -34.05 -7.87
N ALA A 8 -13.09 -33.38 -7.70
CA ALA A 8 -13.19 -32.25 -6.79
C ALA A 8 -13.41 -32.79 -5.38
N LEU A 9 -12.48 -32.52 -4.46
CA LEU A 9 -12.57 -32.96 -3.06
C LEU A 9 -13.70 -32.27 -2.29
N ALA A 10 -14.13 -31.09 -2.73
CA ALA A 10 -15.26 -30.38 -2.16
C ALA A 10 -15.91 -29.47 -3.22
N LEU A 11 -17.23 -29.49 -3.27
CA LEU A 11 -18.03 -28.52 -4.01
C LEU A 11 -18.89 -27.78 -2.99
N ALA A 12 -18.62 -26.50 -2.80
CA ALA A 12 -19.43 -25.65 -1.94
C ALA A 12 -20.18 -24.63 -2.80
N ARG A 13 -21.48 -24.47 -2.55
CA ARG A 13 -22.25 -23.35 -3.11
C ARG A 13 -21.74 -22.07 -2.47
N VAL A 14 -21.35 -21.09 -3.28
CA VAL A 14 -21.05 -19.74 -2.78
C VAL A 14 -22.31 -19.20 -2.13
N GLN A 15 -22.31 -19.13 -0.79
CA GLN A 15 -23.41 -18.53 -0.05
C GLN A 15 -23.24 -17.02 -0.12
N HIS A 16 -24.28 -16.31 -0.56
CA HIS A 16 -24.29 -14.86 -0.62
C HIS A 16 -24.68 -14.29 0.75
N GLN A 17 -23.83 -14.53 1.74
CA GLN A 17 -23.93 -13.91 3.06
C GLN A 17 -22.71 -13.01 3.26
N GLN A 18 -22.96 -11.72 3.44
CA GLN A 18 -21.94 -10.75 3.77
C GLN A 18 -21.83 -10.69 5.29
N THR A 19 -20.69 -11.11 5.83
CA THR A 19 -20.35 -11.00 7.24
C THR A 19 -19.29 -9.94 7.44
N GLU A 20 -19.40 -9.19 8.53
CA GLU A 20 -18.43 -8.18 8.93
C GLU A 20 -17.33 -8.84 9.78
N CYS A 21 -16.07 -8.42 9.56
CA CYS A 21 -14.90 -8.95 10.27
C CYS A 21 -14.09 -7.82 10.95
N TRP A 22 -14.75 -6.69 11.23
CA TRP A 22 -14.10 -5.49 11.76
C TRP A 22 -13.95 -5.50 13.29
N ASP A 23 -14.72 -6.33 13.99
CA ASP A 23 -14.65 -6.46 15.45
C ASP A 23 -13.50 -7.37 15.89
N SER A 24 -12.74 -6.90 16.88
CA SER A 24 -11.61 -7.62 17.47
C SER A 24 -12.03 -8.83 18.33
N GLN A 25 -13.33 -9.06 18.50
CA GLN A 25 -13.83 -10.27 19.15
C GLN A 25 -13.81 -11.41 18.14
N THR A 26 -12.74 -12.19 18.21
CA THR A 26 -12.54 -13.41 17.46
C THR A 26 -13.70 -14.39 17.74
N ASN A 27 -14.68 -14.42 16.85
CA ASN A 27 -15.68 -15.48 16.82
C ASN A 27 -15.13 -16.63 15.97
N THR A 28 -15.10 -17.84 16.52
CA THR A 28 -14.67 -19.06 15.81
C THR A 28 -15.37 -19.27 14.47
N ALA A 29 -16.60 -18.77 14.30
CA ALA A 29 -17.31 -18.79 13.03
C ALA A 29 -16.68 -17.83 11.99
N THR A 30 -16.27 -16.63 12.42
CA THR A 30 -15.62 -15.61 11.58
C THR A 30 -14.25 -16.07 11.12
N ASP A 31 -13.46 -16.69 12.01
CA ASP A 31 -12.15 -17.25 11.65
C ASP A 31 -12.28 -18.32 10.56
N ARG A 32 -13.24 -19.24 10.70
CA ARG A 32 -13.49 -20.26 9.67
C ARG A 32 -13.92 -19.65 8.34
N ALA A 33 -14.80 -18.65 8.36
CA ALA A 33 -15.23 -17.97 7.14
C ALA A 33 -14.07 -17.25 6.44
N ARG A 34 -13.17 -16.61 7.21
CA ARG A 34 -11.95 -15.98 6.70
C ARG A 34 -11.01 -17.02 6.07
N ASP A 35 -10.78 -18.14 6.75
CA ASP A 35 -9.88 -19.18 6.25
C ASP A 35 -10.43 -19.80 4.95
N LEU A 36 -11.74 -20.06 4.88
CA LEU A 36 -12.41 -20.51 3.64
C LEU A 36 -12.30 -19.50 2.49
N LEU A 37 -12.42 -18.20 2.80
CA LEU A 37 -12.23 -17.15 1.80
C LEU A 37 -10.79 -17.17 1.26
N LEU A 38 -9.79 -17.25 2.14
CA LEU A 38 -8.39 -17.31 1.76
C LEU A 38 -8.09 -18.53 0.88
N ASP A 39 -8.59 -19.70 1.26
CA ASP A 39 -8.46 -20.93 0.47
C ASP A 39 -9.13 -20.79 -0.90
N THR A 40 -10.33 -20.21 -0.95
CA THR A 40 -11.06 -19.99 -2.20
C THR A 40 -10.29 -19.04 -3.13
N LEU A 41 -9.76 -17.94 -2.60
CA LEU A 41 -8.96 -16.99 -3.36
C LEU A 41 -7.66 -17.61 -3.84
N ALA A 42 -6.96 -18.38 -3.00
CA ALA A 42 -5.72 -19.05 -3.35
C ALA A 42 -5.94 -20.08 -4.47
N ASN A 43 -7.03 -20.86 -4.40
CA ASN A 43 -7.39 -21.82 -5.44
C ASN A 43 -7.76 -21.15 -6.76
N ARG A 44 -8.38 -19.96 -6.73
CA ARG A 44 -8.81 -19.25 -7.93
C ARG A 44 -7.71 -18.42 -8.59
N LEU A 45 -6.90 -17.74 -7.79
CA LEU A 45 -5.85 -16.83 -8.27
C LEU A 45 -4.48 -17.52 -8.40
N GLY A 46 -4.32 -18.67 -7.77
CA GLY A 46 -3.08 -19.41 -7.68
C GLY A 46 -2.32 -19.16 -6.36
N PRO A 47 -1.46 -20.10 -5.95
CA PRO A 47 -0.63 -19.95 -4.75
C PRO A 47 0.30 -18.73 -4.89
N GLY A 48 0.56 -18.04 -3.78
CA GLY A 48 1.40 -16.83 -3.73
C GLY A 48 0.80 -15.57 -4.34
N ARG A 49 -0.45 -15.62 -4.83
CA ARG A 49 -1.18 -14.43 -5.33
C ARG A 49 -2.11 -13.81 -4.29
N VAL A 50 -2.36 -14.51 -3.19
CA VAL A 50 -3.08 -14.03 -2.02
C VAL A 50 -2.06 -13.73 -0.94
N LEU A 51 -2.04 -12.50 -0.46
CA LEU A 51 -1.10 -12.03 0.55
C LEU A 51 -1.88 -11.37 1.69
N LEU A 52 -1.38 -11.52 2.90
CA LEU A 52 -1.84 -10.83 4.09
C LEU A 52 -0.83 -9.73 4.44
N ALA A 53 -1.33 -8.59 4.93
CA ALA A 53 -0.48 -7.51 5.42
C ALA A 53 -0.32 -7.63 6.94
N SER A 54 0.92 -7.51 7.43
CA SER A 54 1.21 -7.33 8.86
C SER A 54 1.98 -6.02 9.07
N MET A 55 1.63 -5.31 10.15
CA MET A 55 2.34 -4.08 10.51
C MET A 55 3.76 -4.40 10.97
N THR A 56 4.68 -3.47 10.74
CA THR A 56 6.10 -3.54 11.12
C THR A 56 6.50 -2.24 11.79
N GLU A 57 7.42 -2.30 12.77
CA GLU A 57 7.98 -1.10 13.44
C GLU A 57 8.81 -0.27 12.46
N SER A 58 8.13 0.59 11.70
CA SER A 58 8.74 1.58 10.82
C SER A 58 7.80 2.76 10.64
N HIS A 59 8.29 3.97 10.87
CA HIS A 59 7.57 5.20 10.53
C HIS A 59 7.71 5.57 9.04
N ILE A 60 8.54 4.84 8.29
CA ILE A 60 8.69 5.00 6.84
C ILE A 60 7.52 4.27 6.16
N PRO A 61 6.61 4.97 5.45
CA PRO A 61 5.36 4.35 4.99
C PRO A 61 5.56 3.13 4.08
N GLN A 62 6.61 3.12 3.26
CA GLN A 62 6.95 2.00 2.37
C GLN A 62 7.46 0.75 3.12
N ARG A 63 7.70 0.85 4.43
CA ARG A 63 8.20 -0.22 5.30
C ARG A 63 7.32 -0.45 6.53
N ALA A 64 6.21 0.30 6.66
CA ALA A 64 5.31 0.23 7.80
C ALA A 64 4.53 -1.10 7.84
N PHE A 65 4.53 -1.86 6.75
CA PHE A 65 3.95 -3.20 6.68
C PHE A 65 4.78 -4.12 5.80
N VAL A 66 4.57 -5.42 5.97
CA VAL A 66 5.08 -6.46 5.08
C VAL A 66 3.92 -7.32 4.59
N LEU A 67 4.07 -7.86 3.38
CA LEU A 67 3.13 -8.81 2.81
C LEU A 67 3.68 -10.23 2.95
N HIS A 68 2.84 -11.16 3.39
CA HIS A 68 3.21 -12.57 3.59
C HIS A 68 2.11 -13.50 3.10
N GLU A 69 2.47 -14.74 2.76
CA GLU A 69 1.50 -15.75 2.33
C GLU A 69 0.67 -16.25 3.51
N PRO A 70 -0.64 -16.54 3.32
CA PRO A 70 -1.46 -17.22 4.31
C PRO A 70 -0.78 -18.50 4.82
N GLY A 71 -0.81 -18.71 6.13
CA GLY A 71 -0.21 -19.90 6.77
C GLY A 71 1.31 -19.82 7.01
N SER A 72 2.00 -18.78 6.51
CA SER A 72 3.35 -18.49 6.99
C SER A 72 3.28 -18.13 8.48
N ARG A 73 3.99 -18.90 9.32
CA ARG A 73 3.90 -18.80 10.79
C ARG A 73 4.32 -17.40 11.23
N GLU A 74 3.35 -16.59 11.67
CA GLU A 74 3.63 -15.25 12.19
C GLU A 74 4.51 -15.34 13.44
N LYS A 75 5.68 -14.70 13.42
CA LYS A 75 6.23 -14.16 14.66
C LYS A 75 5.23 -13.09 15.08
N ARG A 76 4.72 -13.20 16.32
CA ARG A 76 3.81 -12.23 16.97
C ARG A 76 3.98 -10.84 16.35
N PRO A 77 2.92 -10.26 15.75
CA PRO A 77 3.06 -9.00 15.06
C PRO A 77 3.66 -7.98 16.04
N PRO A 78 4.65 -7.18 15.62
CA PRO A 78 5.17 -6.13 16.45
C PRO A 78 4.02 -5.22 16.92
N ASN A 79 4.19 -4.57 18.07
CA ASN A 79 3.21 -3.60 18.59
C ASN A 79 3.29 -2.28 17.81
N ALA A 80 3.25 -2.38 16.48
CA ALA A 80 3.41 -1.28 15.56
C ALA A 80 2.04 -0.60 15.41
N ALA A 81 1.95 0.64 15.91
CA ALA A 81 0.76 1.44 15.74
C ALA A 81 0.64 1.91 14.28
N ALA A 82 -0.58 1.88 13.73
CA ALA A 82 -0.85 2.52 12.45
C ALA A 82 -0.54 4.03 12.55
N ALA A 83 0.10 4.57 11.52
CA ALA A 83 0.30 6.01 11.41
C ALA A 83 -1.05 6.73 11.41
N ARG A 84 -1.15 7.86 12.13
CA ARG A 84 -2.39 8.66 12.19
C ARG A 84 -2.56 9.57 10.97
N GLN A 85 -1.49 9.80 10.22
CA GLN A 85 -1.48 10.58 9.00
C GLN A 85 -2.17 9.80 7.89
N ASP A 86 -2.92 10.52 7.05
CA ASP A 86 -3.48 9.94 5.84
C ASP A 86 -2.35 9.44 4.91
N ARG A 87 -2.61 8.32 4.25
CA ARG A 87 -1.66 7.63 3.37
C ARG A 87 -2.38 7.21 2.10
N PRO A 88 -1.68 7.15 0.96
CA PRO A 88 -2.28 6.69 -0.29
C PRO A 88 -2.81 5.27 -0.16
N THR A 89 -3.99 5.02 -0.73
CA THR A 89 -4.57 3.67 -0.84
C THR A 89 -3.65 2.72 -1.60
N LEU A 90 -2.90 3.25 -2.58
CA LEU A 90 -1.90 2.50 -3.33
C LEU A 90 -0.51 3.14 -3.19
N LEU A 91 0.41 2.42 -2.54
CA LEU A 91 1.84 2.71 -2.61
C LEU A 91 2.46 2.00 -3.81
N LEU A 92 3.28 2.73 -4.57
CA LEU A 92 3.99 2.19 -5.71
C LEU A 92 5.19 1.36 -5.24
N ALA A 93 5.30 0.13 -5.76
CA ALA A 93 6.44 -0.74 -5.46
C ALA A 93 7.79 -0.11 -5.84
N ARG A 94 7.79 0.74 -6.88
CA ARG A 94 8.93 1.58 -7.26
C ARG A 94 8.43 3.01 -7.44
N PRO A 95 9.00 4.00 -6.75
CA PRO A 95 8.64 5.40 -6.94
C PRO A 95 8.85 5.82 -8.41
N LEU A 96 7.87 6.49 -8.99
CA LEU A 96 7.95 6.97 -10.37
C LEU A 96 8.69 8.31 -10.37
N PRO A 97 9.75 8.50 -11.16
CA PRO A 97 10.37 9.81 -11.32
C PRO A 97 9.35 10.86 -11.75
N ALA A 98 9.47 12.06 -11.17
CA ALA A 98 8.63 13.19 -11.51
C ALA A 98 9.48 14.46 -11.65
N GLU A 99 9.02 15.38 -12.48
CA GLU A 99 9.50 16.76 -12.51
C GLU A 99 8.43 17.65 -11.90
N VAL A 100 8.85 18.60 -11.07
CA VAL A 100 7.93 19.45 -10.33
C VAL A 100 8.31 20.90 -10.54
N VAL A 101 7.31 21.71 -10.87
CA VAL A 101 7.41 23.18 -10.83
C VAL A 101 6.65 23.64 -9.59
N ALA A 102 7.36 24.28 -8.66
CA ALA A 102 6.80 24.90 -7.47
C ALA A 102 6.82 26.42 -7.61
N LEU A 103 5.89 27.12 -6.96
CA LEU A 103 5.81 28.59 -7.03
C LEU A 103 7.02 29.28 -6.37
N THR A 104 7.59 28.65 -5.35
CA THR A 104 8.85 29.04 -4.70
C THR A 104 9.67 27.77 -4.42
N PRO A 105 10.99 27.87 -4.11
CA PRO A 105 11.84 26.70 -3.88
C PRO A 105 11.32 25.71 -2.82
N ASP A 106 10.59 26.23 -1.82
CA ASP A 106 9.95 25.46 -0.74
C ASP A 106 8.43 25.64 -0.74
N GLY A 107 7.88 26.16 -1.84
CA GLY A 107 6.47 26.53 -1.98
C GLY A 107 5.59 25.39 -2.45
N PRO A 108 4.27 25.65 -2.60
CA PRO A 108 3.34 24.66 -3.10
C PRO A 108 3.70 24.26 -4.53
N VAL A 109 3.45 22.97 -4.82
CA VAL A 109 3.59 22.38 -6.15
C VAL A 109 2.52 22.98 -7.06
N HIS A 110 2.93 23.52 -8.20
CA HIS A 110 2.03 24.09 -9.21
C HIS A 110 1.79 23.12 -10.38
N ARG A 111 2.82 22.37 -10.76
CA ARG A 111 2.76 21.44 -11.89
C ARG A 111 3.63 20.22 -11.64
N VAL A 112 3.14 19.07 -12.08
CA VAL A 112 3.86 17.80 -11.99
C VAL A 112 3.90 17.11 -13.34
N THR A 113 5.09 16.73 -13.79
CA THR A 113 5.29 15.89 -14.96
C THR A 113 5.68 14.49 -14.51
N CYS A 114 4.90 13.48 -14.86
CA CYS A 114 5.19 12.09 -14.55
C CYS A 114 4.73 11.19 -15.69
N ARG A 115 5.47 10.10 -15.96
CA ARG A 115 5.20 9.21 -17.11
C ARG A 115 5.07 9.97 -18.45
N GLY A 116 5.84 11.05 -18.63
CA GLY A 116 5.82 11.88 -19.83
C GLY A 116 4.59 12.78 -19.99
N GLN A 117 3.69 12.82 -19.00
CA GLN A 117 2.50 13.67 -19.01
C GLN A 117 2.61 14.74 -17.94
N THR A 118 2.25 15.96 -18.32
CA THR A 118 2.27 17.15 -17.46
C THR A 118 0.87 17.43 -16.96
N HIS A 119 0.73 17.69 -15.67
CA HIS A 119 -0.55 17.97 -15.03
C HIS A 119 -0.44 19.21 -14.14
N ASP A 120 -1.41 20.10 -14.26
CA ASP A 120 -1.55 21.22 -13.34
C ASP A 120 -2.13 20.72 -12.00
N VAL A 121 -1.69 21.37 -10.91
CA VAL A 121 -2.05 21.02 -9.54
C VAL A 121 -3.13 22.00 -9.04
N LEU A 122 -4.27 21.46 -8.63
CA LEU A 122 -5.39 22.23 -8.08
C LEU A 122 -5.24 22.49 -6.58
N ALA A 123 -4.67 21.54 -5.85
CA ALA A 123 -4.46 21.62 -4.42
C ALA A 123 -3.16 20.93 -4.02
N CYS A 124 -2.47 21.47 -3.01
CA CYS A 124 -1.22 20.94 -2.48
C CYS A 124 -1.23 21.05 -0.96
N CYS A 125 -0.94 19.94 -0.28
CA CYS A 125 -0.77 19.86 1.17
C CYS A 125 0.62 19.30 1.51
N GLY A 126 1.28 19.86 2.52
CA GLY A 126 2.61 19.47 2.95
C GLY A 126 3.55 20.66 3.16
N PRO A 127 4.86 20.43 3.36
CA PRO A 127 5.51 19.11 3.38
C PRO A 127 5.32 18.35 4.70
N GLU A 128 5.09 17.04 4.61
CA GLU A 128 5.40 16.12 5.70
C GLU A 128 6.85 15.68 5.58
N ARG A 129 7.68 16.05 6.55
CA ARG A 129 9.09 15.69 6.58
C ARG A 129 9.32 14.37 7.30
N ILE A 130 9.88 13.39 6.60
CA ILE A 130 10.20 12.07 7.16
C ILE A 130 11.71 11.83 7.04
N ALA A 131 12.37 11.80 8.20
CA ALA A 131 13.78 11.40 8.33
C ALA A 131 13.93 9.88 8.27
N PRO A 132 15.09 9.34 7.87
CA PRO A 132 15.36 7.90 7.90
C PRO A 132 15.26 7.32 9.33
N GLU A 133 15.04 6.01 9.43
CA GLU A 133 15.14 5.25 10.67
C GLU A 133 16.57 5.32 11.22
N TRP A 134 16.74 5.80 12.46
CA TRP A 134 18.06 6.00 13.06
C TRP A 134 18.84 4.70 13.26
N TRP A 135 18.14 3.56 13.38
CA TRP A 135 18.71 2.22 13.56
C TRP A 135 19.00 1.48 12.25
N ARG A 136 18.75 2.09 11.09
CA ARG A 136 19.03 1.50 9.77
C ARG A 136 19.99 2.38 8.96
N HIS A 137 20.47 1.85 7.84
CA HIS A 137 21.40 2.56 6.94
C HIS A 137 20.93 3.97 6.60
N ARG A 138 21.89 4.87 6.32
CA ARG A 138 21.64 6.25 5.91
C ARG A 138 20.80 6.29 4.63
N ALA A 139 19.53 6.66 4.76
CA ALA A 139 18.67 7.07 3.65
C ALA A 139 18.43 8.58 3.72
N PRO A 140 18.12 9.26 2.62
CA PRO A 140 17.88 10.70 2.65
C PRO A 140 16.58 11.03 3.38
N THR A 141 16.58 12.17 4.08
CA THR A 141 15.35 12.83 4.54
C THR A 141 14.53 13.26 3.34
N ARG A 142 13.22 13.06 3.42
CA ARG A 142 12.29 13.36 2.33
C ARG A 142 11.16 14.26 2.82
N ASP A 143 10.78 15.19 1.97
CA ASP A 143 9.58 16.00 2.13
C ASP A 143 8.50 15.45 1.22
N TYR A 144 7.36 15.06 1.82
CA TYR A 144 6.24 14.51 1.09
C TYR A 144 5.10 15.51 0.97
N PHE A 145 4.44 15.51 -0.19
CA PHE A 145 3.35 16.40 -0.53
C PHE A 145 2.19 15.58 -1.07
N THR A 146 0.99 15.91 -0.64
CA THR A 146 -0.26 15.40 -1.21
C THR A 146 -0.77 16.42 -2.21
N VAL A 147 -0.87 16.05 -3.48
CA VAL A 147 -1.24 16.96 -4.56
C VAL A 147 -2.44 16.45 -5.32
N GLN A 148 -3.41 17.31 -5.56
CA GLN A 148 -4.55 17.03 -6.44
C GLN A 148 -4.24 17.56 -7.83
N ARG A 149 -4.31 16.67 -8.82
CA ARG A 149 -4.21 17.02 -10.24
C ARG A 149 -5.54 17.58 -10.75
N GLU A 150 -5.48 18.29 -11.87
CA GLU A 150 -6.66 18.78 -12.59
C GLU A 150 -7.68 17.69 -12.98
N ASP A 151 -7.22 16.44 -13.17
CA ASP A 151 -8.09 15.30 -13.49
C ASP A 151 -8.73 14.65 -12.25
N GLY A 152 -8.64 15.31 -11.10
CA GLY A 152 -9.22 14.89 -9.82
C GLY A 152 -8.40 13.84 -9.07
N ARG A 153 -7.33 13.29 -9.66
CA ARG A 153 -6.48 12.27 -9.01
C ARG A 153 -5.56 12.89 -7.97
N TRP A 154 -5.41 12.21 -6.85
CA TRP A 154 -4.47 12.60 -5.80
C TRP A 154 -3.19 11.79 -5.89
N LEU A 155 -2.06 12.49 -5.92
CA LEU A 155 -0.72 11.91 -5.91
C LEU A 155 -0.01 12.23 -4.59
N TRP A 156 0.81 11.28 -4.16
CA TRP A 156 1.74 11.48 -3.05
C TRP A 156 3.16 11.62 -3.60
N LEU A 157 3.65 12.85 -3.62
CA LEU A 157 4.97 13.20 -4.11
C LEU A 157 5.97 13.20 -2.97
N GLY A 158 7.22 12.82 -3.25
CA GLY A 158 8.32 12.91 -2.31
C GLY A 158 9.54 13.56 -2.96
N ARG A 159 10.08 14.59 -2.30
CA ARG A 159 11.34 15.25 -2.64
C ARG A 159 12.44 14.73 -1.73
N ASP A 160 13.49 14.17 -2.31
CA ASP A 160 14.72 13.86 -1.60
C ASP A 160 15.49 15.16 -1.31
N LEU A 161 15.73 15.48 -0.03
CA LEU A 161 16.39 16.72 0.37
C LEU A 161 17.90 16.74 0.14
N THR A 162 18.51 15.59 -0.15
CA THR A 162 19.94 15.48 -0.50
C THR A 162 20.15 15.65 -2.00
N SER A 163 19.34 14.96 -2.83
CA SER A 163 19.50 14.99 -4.30
C SER A 163 18.60 16.00 -5.01
N GLY A 164 17.59 16.54 -4.32
CA GLY A 164 16.56 17.41 -4.90
C GLY A 164 15.57 16.68 -5.82
N ARG A 165 15.70 15.37 -6.02
CA ARG A 165 14.89 14.61 -6.97
C ARG A 165 13.48 14.35 -6.45
N TRP A 166 12.52 14.46 -7.35
CA TRP A 166 11.11 14.24 -7.09
C TRP A 166 10.65 12.88 -7.61
N HIS A 167 9.79 12.23 -6.84
CA HIS A 167 9.15 10.98 -7.25
C HIS A 167 7.70 10.93 -6.78
N VAL A 168 6.83 10.25 -7.53
CA VAL A 168 5.52 9.81 -7.08
C VAL A 168 5.70 8.51 -6.30
N TYR A 169 5.23 8.46 -5.06
CA TYR A 169 5.29 7.28 -4.20
C TYR A 169 3.96 6.55 -4.06
N GLY A 170 2.85 7.24 -4.27
CA GLY A 170 1.53 6.62 -4.16
C GLY A 170 0.43 7.45 -4.79
N ILE A 171 -0.73 6.83 -4.91
CA ILE A 171 -1.96 7.43 -5.43
C ILE A 171 -3.13 7.05 -4.53
N TRP A 172 -4.08 7.96 -4.36
CA TRP A 172 -5.41 7.61 -3.86
C TRP A 172 -6.28 7.24 -5.07
N ALA A 173 -6.98 6.12 -4.96
CA ALA A 173 -7.81 5.51 -6.01
C ALA A 173 -9.19 5.17 -5.47
#